data_AF-A0AAW9BMM6-F1
#
_entry.id   AF-A0AAW9BMM6-F1
#
_cell.length_a   1.000
_cell.length_b   1.000
_cell.length_c   1.000
_cell.angle_alpha   90.00
_cell.angle_beta   90.00
_cell.angle_gamma   90.00
#
_symmetry.space_group_name_H-M   'P 1'
#
loop_
_entity.id
_entity.type
_entity.pdbx_description
1 polymer ?
#
loop_
_entity_poly.entity_id
_entity_poly.type
_entity_poly.pdbx_seq_one_letter_code
_entity_poly.pdbx_strand_id
1 'polypeptide(L)'
;MTFRQEYNGCKSFGCPNCGVPDLSLYSRSNRLGYDAWHCPECGAYPPVLINEPILALAHQLQQQTFELKLLPHCECRFPAWQRYGRTAVGSPRVKCRCCQKTATLLNPNKESHSLQPLLDALLAEVSPKDLQYKLGLNHRRFSQYLERLASMLDTFSRLYERHLSFSNIQTRSFVQVARSGFRHHGREQRAAHIWTLCSADAQTGYVLLLSDNAWLVQTEMSEHVIPQPLWEQSRYQLTQQEEMPNESDVFLQAQRTYDKILSRSQFDQLAYCDGSHAKSKEVLLTRPVFAAHAHMQK
;
A
#
# COMPACT_ATOMS: atom_id res chain seq x y z
N MET A 1 -3.07 -9.67 12.76
CA MET A 1 -1.60 -9.72 12.62
C MET A 1 -1.03 -8.66 13.54
N THR A 2 0.13 -8.91 14.13
CA THR A 2 0.78 -7.93 15.01
C THR A 2 1.99 -7.38 14.26
N PHE A 3 1.91 -6.14 13.80
CA PHE A 3 3.03 -5.52 13.10
C PHE A 3 4.22 -5.30 14.02
N ARG A 4 5.42 -5.27 13.44
CA ARG A 4 6.63 -4.79 14.12
C ARG A 4 6.38 -3.38 14.65
N GLN A 5 6.80 -3.09 15.88
CA GLN A 5 6.53 -1.78 16.50
C GLN A 5 7.74 -0.84 16.43
N GLU A 6 8.97 -1.37 16.42
CA GLU A 6 10.21 -0.59 16.42
C GLU A 6 11.04 -0.87 15.16
N TYR A 7 11.19 0.11 14.27
CA TYR A 7 11.88 -0.04 12.96
C TYR A 7 13.31 0.46 12.96
N ASN A 8 13.75 1.09 14.04
CA ASN A 8 15.14 1.46 14.24
C ASN A 8 15.99 0.24 14.60
N GLY A 9 17.26 0.30 14.21
CA GLY A 9 18.23 -0.79 14.37
C GLY A 9 19.18 -0.89 13.17
N CYS A 10 20.15 -1.80 13.27
CA CYS A 10 21.11 -2.03 12.20
C CYS A 10 20.41 -2.59 10.95
N LYS A 11 20.78 -2.07 9.78
CA LYS A 11 20.29 -2.53 8.47
C LYS A 11 21.40 -3.17 7.62
N SER A 12 22.59 -3.36 8.19
CA SER A 12 23.74 -3.92 7.49
C SER A 12 23.63 -5.43 7.39
N PHE A 13 23.59 -5.95 6.17
CA PHE A 13 23.58 -7.39 5.92
C PHE A 13 24.79 -8.08 6.56
N GLY A 14 24.56 -9.21 7.22
CA GLY A 14 25.59 -10.00 7.90
C GLY A 14 26.02 -9.49 9.29
N CYS A 15 25.53 -8.33 9.74
CA CYS A 15 25.80 -7.84 11.10
C CYS A 15 25.02 -8.65 12.15
N PRO A 16 25.62 -8.99 13.32
CA PRO A 16 24.90 -9.64 14.43
C PRO A 16 23.68 -8.84 14.91
N ASN A 17 23.75 -7.51 14.85
CA ASN A 17 22.65 -6.62 15.24
C ASN A 17 21.66 -6.35 14.10
N CYS A 18 21.82 -6.95 12.91
CA CYS A 18 20.96 -6.68 11.76
C CYS A 18 19.49 -6.98 12.06
N GLY A 19 18.65 -5.95 11.98
CA GLY A 19 17.22 -6.04 12.21
C GLY A 19 16.79 -6.11 13.68
N VAL A 20 17.72 -6.12 14.64
CA VAL A 20 17.43 -6.20 16.08
C VAL A 20 16.83 -4.87 16.58
N PRO A 21 15.60 -4.87 17.11
CA PRO A 21 14.88 -3.65 17.51
C PRO A 21 15.28 -3.10 18.89
N ASP A 22 16.11 -3.81 19.65
CA ASP A 22 16.54 -3.36 20.98
C ASP A 22 17.47 -2.16 20.86
N LEU A 23 16.95 -0.98 21.18
CA LEU A 23 17.66 0.29 21.07
C LEU A 23 18.85 0.40 22.03
N SER A 24 18.91 -0.42 23.09
CA SER A 24 20.02 -0.41 24.04
C SER A 24 21.34 -0.88 23.43
N LEU A 25 21.28 -1.59 22.30
CA LEU A 25 22.45 -2.06 21.54
C LEU A 25 23.09 -0.98 20.67
N TYR A 26 22.51 0.21 20.63
CA TYR A 26 22.91 1.31 19.74
C TYR A 26 23.11 2.61 20.52
N SER A 27 23.87 3.52 19.95
CA SER A 27 24.02 4.89 20.47
C SER A 27 23.55 5.93 19.46
N ARG A 28 22.98 7.04 19.93
CA ARG A 28 22.61 8.16 19.03
C ARG A 28 23.87 8.84 18.49
N SER A 29 23.85 9.24 17.23
CA SER A 29 24.94 9.98 16.59
C SER A 29 24.42 10.96 15.55
N ASN A 30 25.11 12.09 15.40
CA ASN A 30 24.87 13.08 14.33
C ASN A 30 26.14 13.29 13.48
N ARG A 31 27.03 12.31 13.43
CA ARG A 31 28.33 12.42 12.73
C ARG A 31 28.18 12.66 11.22
N LEU A 32 27.09 12.15 10.63
CA LEU A 32 26.81 12.25 9.20
C LEU A 32 25.95 13.47 8.83
N GLY A 33 25.74 14.40 9.76
CA GLY A 33 24.93 15.61 9.54
C GLY A 33 23.42 15.40 9.62
N TYR A 34 22.99 14.19 10.01
CA TYR A 34 21.61 13.86 10.33
C TYR A 34 21.55 12.91 11.53
N ASP A 35 20.37 12.85 12.13
CA ASP A 35 20.12 12.04 13.31
C ASP A 35 20.08 10.54 12.98
N ALA A 36 20.99 9.77 13.57
CA ALA A 36 21.22 8.37 13.27
C ALA A 36 21.42 7.52 14.53
N TRP A 37 21.21 6.22 14.39
CA TRP A 37 21.69 5.21 15.33
C TRP A 37 23.05 4.72 14.88
N HIS A 38 24.00 4.59 15.80
CA HIS A 38 25.29 3.98 15.56
C HIS A 38 25.29 2.54 16.07
N CYS A 39 25.68 1.61 15.20
CA CYS A 39 25.84 0.19 15.53
C CYS A 39 27.32 -0.11 15.85
N PRO A 40 27.65 -0.51 17.09
CA PRO A 40 29.04 -0.78 17.48
C PRO A 40 29.64 -2.01 16.77
N GLU A 41 28.81 -2.99 16.39
CA GLU A 41 29.26 -4.24 15.75
C GLU A 41 29.78 -4.05 14.32
N CYS A 42 29.21 -3.11 13.56
CA CYS A 42 29.56 -2.92 12.15
C CYS A 42 29.90 -1.47 11.78
N GLY A 43 29.84 -0.53 12.73
CA GLY A 43 30.08 0.89 12.50
C GLY A 43 29.04 1.61 11.64
N ALA A 44 27.90 0.97 11.34
CA ALA A 44 26.85 1.57 10.52
C ALA A 44 26.10 2.68 11.25
N TYR A 45 25.59 3.65 10.47
CA TYR A 45 24.82 4.80 10.95
C TYR A 45 23.41 4.86 10.31
N PRO A 46 22.53 3.86 10.51
CA PRO A 46 21.16 3.92 10.00
C PRO A 46 20.44 5.20 10.47
N PRO A 47 19.78 5.95 9.55
CA PRO A 47 18.99 7.10 9.93
C PRO A 47 17.84 6.72 10.86
N VAL A 48 17.43 7.66 11.69
CA VAL A 48 16.34 7.42 12.63
C VAL A 48 14.99 7.55 11.95
N LEU A 49 14.18 6.52 12.15
CA LEU A 49 12.86 6.37 11.60
C LEU A 49 11.81 6.66 12.66
N ILE A 50 10.73 7.28 12.20
CA ILE A 50 9.51 7.49 12.97
C ILE A 50 8.63 6.27 12.72
N ASN A 51 8.18 5.60 13.78
CA ASN A 51 7.50 4.31 13.67
C ASN A 51 6.02 4.49 13.28
N GLU A 52 5.38 5.57 13.74
CA GLU A 52 3.95 5.83 13.60
C GLU A 52 3.49 5.92 12.13
N PRO A 53 4.19 6.61 11.21
CA PRO A 53 3.82 6.63 9.80
C PRO A 53 3.92 5.26 9.12
N ILE A 54 4.91 4.45 9.54
CA ILE A 54 5.09 3.09 9.02
C ILE A 54 3.91 2.23 9.43
N LEU A 55 3.53 2.28 10.72
CA LEU A 55 2.39 1.56 11.26
C LEU A 55 1.08 2.02 10.60
N ALA A 56 0.85 3.32 10.49
CA ALA A 56 -0.34 3.87 9.86
C ALA A 56 -0.51 3.40 8.40
N LEU A 57 0.58 3.41 7.61
CA LEU A 57 0.59 2.87 6.25
C LEU A 57 0.38 1.36 6.22
N ALA A 58 0.99 0.60 7.14
CA ALA A 58 0.82 -0.85 7.22
C ALA A 58 -0.64 -1.23 7.54
N HIS A 59 -1.27 -0.52 8.47
CA HIS A 59 -2.69 -0.71 8.80
C HIS A 59 -3.61 -0.30 7.64
N GLN A 60 -3.34 0.82 6.98
CA GLN A 60 -4.08 1.22 5.78
C GLN A 60 -3.97 0.15 4.68
N LEU A 61 -2.76 -0.33 4.43
CA LEU A 61 -2.50 -1.39 3.45
C LEU A 61 -3.27 -2.66 3.83
N GLN A 62 -3.27 -3.02 5.11
CA GLN A 62 -4.00 -4.19 5.59
C GLN A 62 -5.51 -4.05 5.37
N GLN A 63 -6.07 -2.90 5.70
CA GLN A 63 -7.50 -2.60 5.51
C GLN A 63 -7.89 -2.64 4.03
N GLN A 64 -7.06 -2.08 3.16
CA GLN A 64 -7.34 -2.01 1.72
C GLN A 64 -7.14 -3.35 1.00
N THR A 65 -6.18 -4.16 1.45
CA THR A 65 -5.73 -5.36 0.73
C THR A 65 -6.36 -6.63 1.26
N PHE A 66 -6.59 -6.73 2.58
CA PHE A 66 -6.94 -7.99 3.23
C PHE A 66 -8.34 -8.00 3.88
N GLU A 67 -9.07 -6.88 3.90
CA GLU A 67 -10.46 -6.90 4.34
C GLU A 67 -11.40 -7.49 3.29
N LEU A 68 -11.73 -8.76 3.46
CA LEU A 68 -12.68 -9.49 2.62
C LEU A 68 -14.14 -9.10 2.95
N LYS A 69 -14.54 -7.89 2.55
CA LYS A 69 -15.86 -7.27 2.87
C LYS A 69 -17.08 -8.12 2.49
N LEU A 70 -16.92 -9.03 1.52
CA LEU A 70 -17.99 -9.91 1.05
C LEU A 70 -18.20 -11.16 1.92
N LEU A 71 -17.24 -11.47 2.80
CA LEU A 71 -17.31 -12.59 3.73
C LEU A 71 -17.94 -12.17 5.06
N PRO A 72 -18.66 -13.08 5.73
CA PRO A 72 -19.25 -12.78 7.03
C PRO A 72 -18.16 -12.58 8.09
N HIS A 73 -18.25 -11.48 8.85
CA HIS A 73 -17.24 -11.08 9.85
C HIS A 73 -17.84 -10.76 11.23
N CYS A 74 -17.13 -11.13 12.29
CA CYS A 74 -17.44 -10.80 13.68
C CYS A 74 -16.20 -10.83 14.58
N GLU A 75 -16.28 -10.24 15.77
CA GLU A 75 -15.20 -10.14 16.78
C GLU A 75 -14.82 -11.46 17.47
N CYS A 76 -15.25 -12.60 16.95
CA CYS A 76 -14.88 -13.90 17.52
C CYS A 76 -13.51 -14.30 17.00
N ARG A 77 -12.64 -14.82 17.88
CA ARG A 77 -11.32 -15.33 17.50
C ARG A 77 -11.39 -16.46 16.45
N PHE A 78 -12.37 -17.36 16.60
CA PHE A 78 -12.61 -18.47 15.68
C PHE A 78 -14.10 -18.51 15.30
N PRO A 79 -14.53 -17.67 14.34
CA PRO A 79 -15.94 -17.57 13.99
C PRO A 79 -16.39 -18.84 13.25
N ALA A 80 -17.44 -19.48 13.75
CA ALA A 80 -18.09 -20.61 13.09
C ALA A 80 -19.49 -20.20 12.61
N TRP A 81 -19.68 -20.12 11.30
CA TRP A 81 -20.92 -19.66 10.69
C TRP A 81 -21.85 -20.82 10.36
N GLN A 82 -23.11 -20.74 10.82
CA GLN A 82 -24.15 -21.70 10.47
C GLN A 82 -25.29 -21.05 9.71
N ARG A 83 -25.97 -21.82 8.87
CA ARG A 83 -27.14 -21.37 8.13
C ARG A 83 -28.24 -20.94 9.11
N TYR A 84 -28.77 -19.73 8.91
CA TYR A 84 -29.79 -19.12 9.77
C TYR A 84 -31.12 -18.90 9.05
N GLY A 85 -31.08 -18.64 7.73
CA GLY A 85 -32.30 -18.44 6.95
C GLY A 85 -32.02 -17.80 5.60
N ARG A 86 -33.00 -17.07 5.07
CA ARG A 86 -32.89 -16.26 3.85
C ARG A 86 -33.56 -14.89 4.05
N THR A 87 -33.16 -13.89 3.27
CA THR A 87 -33.89 -12.61 3.16
C THR A 87 -35.17 -12.81 2.35
N ALA A 88 -36.07 -11.81 2.36
CA ALA A 88 -37.24 -11.80 1.48
C ALA A 88 -36.87 -11.91 -0.02
N VAL A 89 -35.69 -11.41 -0.39
CA VAL A 89 -35.13 -11.47 -1.76
C VAL A 89 -34.31 -12.75 -1.99
N GLY A 90 -34.39 -13.72 -1.08
CA GLY A 90 -33.78 -15.04 -1.22
C GLY A 90 -32.29 -15.15 -0.90
N SER A 91 -31.62 -14.06 -0.49
CA SER A 91 -30.20 -14.10 -0.11
C SER A 91 -29.98 -14.96 1.13
N PRO A 92 -29.01 -15.90 1.14
CA PRO A 92 -28.72 -16.73 2.30
C PRO A 92 -28.28 -15.89 3.50
N ARG A 93 -28.70 -16.28 4.70
CA ARG A 93 -28.23 -15.69 5.96
C ARG A 93 -27.51 -16.74 6.79
N VAL A 94 -26.43 -16.31 7.42
CA VAL A 94 -25.67 -17.10 8.38
C VAL A 94 -25.65 -16.41 9.74
N LYS A 95 -25.44 -17.20 10.79
CA LYS A 95 -25.31 -16.74 12.16
C LYS A 95 -24.04 -17.34 12.77
N CYS A 96 -23.25 -16.54 13.46
CA CYS A 96 -22.09 -17.03 14.18
C CYS A 96 -22.55 -17.87 15.38
N ARG A 97 -22.00 -19.08 15.54
CA ARG A 97 -22.30 -19.97 16.67
C ARG A 97 -21.79 -19.42 18.00
N CYS A 98 -20.75 -18.58 17.97
CA CYS A 98 -20.11 -18.04 19.16
C CYS A 98 -20.85 -16.79 19.69
N CYS A 99 -20.91 -15.73 18.88
CA CYS A 99 -21.51 -14.45 19.31
C CYS A 99 -22.93 -14.21 18.81
N GLN A 100 -23.54 -15.15 18.08
CA GLN A 100 -24.89 -15.03 17.55
C GLN A 100 -25.10 -13.88 16.53
N LYS A 101 -24.03 -13.18 16.12
CA LYS A 101 -24.08 -12.16 15.06
C LYS A 101 -24.57 -12.77 13.75
N THR A 102 -25.46 -12.08 13.06
CA THR A 102 -25.98 -12.53 11.75
C THR A 102 -25.30 -11.78 10.62
N ALA A 103 -25.15 -12.45 9.47
CA ALA A 103 -24.66 -11.86 8.25
C ALA A 103 -25.48 -12.36 7.06
N THR A 104 -25.67 -11.50 6.05
CA THR A 104 -26.32 -11.88 4.79
C THR A 104 -25.25 -12.14 3.75
N LEU A 105 -25.26 -13.33 3.16
CA LEU A 105 -24.35 -13.70 2.09
C LEU A 105 -24.87 -13.19 0.74
N LEU A 106 -23.96 -13.10 -0.23
CA LEU A 106 -24.31 -12.85 -1.63
C LEU A 106 -25.28 -13.93 -2.12
N ASN A 107 -26.20 -13.53 -3.02
CA ASN A 107 -27.09 -14.46 -3.71
C ASN A 107 -26.42 -14.84 -5.05
N PRO A 108 -25.86 -16.06 -5.20
CA PRO A 108 -25.07 -16.41 -6.38
C PRO A 108 -25.83 -16.22 -7.68
N ASN A 109 -27.09 -16.66 -7.75
CA ASN A 109 -27.90 -16.54 -8.96
C ASN A 109 -28.14 -15.07 -9.34
N LYS A 110 -28.42 -14.21 -8.36
CA LYS A 110 -28.62 -12.78 -8.59
C LYS A 110 -27.34 -12.08 -9.03
N GLU A 111 -26.22 -12.39 -8.38
CA GLU A 111 -24.93 -11.79 -8.73
C GLU A 111 -24.47 -12.24 -10.10
N SER A 112 -24.50 -13.54 -10.40
CA SER A 112 -24.16 -14.06 -11.74
C SER A 112 -25.04 -13.43 -12.81
N HIS A 113 -26.36 -13.39 -12.64
CA HIS A 113 -27.25 -12.75 -13.62
C HIS A 113 -26.93 -11.26 -13.83
N SER A 114 -26.52 -10.53 -12.79
CA SER A 114 -26.28 -9.09 -12.88
C SER A 114 -24.88 -8.75 -13.41
N LEU A 115 -23.86 -9.54 -13.04
CA LEU A 115 -22.45 -9.21 -13.23
C LEU A 115 -21.78 -10.02 -14.35
N GLN A 116 -22.31 -11.19 -14.72
CA GLN A 116 -21.73 -12.02 -15.79
C GLN A 116 -21.63 -11.26 -17.13
N PRO A 117 -22.64 -10.47 -17.57
CA PRO A 117 -22.50 -9.71 -18.82
C PRO A 117 -21.33 -8.73 -18.82
N LEU A 118 -21.05 -8.10 -17.67
CA LEU A 118 -19.91 -7.19 -17.51
C LEU A 118 -18.59 -7.97 -17.56
N LEU A 119 -18.52 -9.12 -16.89
CA LEU A 119 -17.34 -9.99 -16.94
C LEU A 119 -17.08 -10.52 -18.35
N ASP A 120 -18.11 -10.99 -19.05
CA ASP A 120 -18.00 -11.49 -20.43
C ASP A 120 -17.54 -10.37 -21.39
N ALA A 121 -18.04 -9.15 -21.21
CA ALA A 121 -17.60 -8.00 -22.00
C ALA A 121 -16.11 -7.67 -21.75
N LEU A 122 -15.64 -7.76 -20.51
CA LEU A 122 -14.23 -7.57 -20.18
C LEU A 122 -13.34 -8.67 -20.76
N LEU A 123 -13.78 -9.94 -20.67
CA LEU A 123 -13.07 -11.07 -21.26
C LEU A 123 -13.04 -11.03 -22.79
N ALA A 124 -14.06 -10.42 -23.41
CA ALA A 124 -14.10 -10.15 -24.85
C ALA A 124 -13.35 -8.86 -25.25
N GLU A 125 -12.49 -8.33 -24.37
CA GLU A 125 -11.62 -7.17 -24.61
C GLU A 125 -12.36 -5.90 -25.06
N VAL A 126 -13.61 -5.72 -24.60
CA VAL A 126 -14.37 -4.51 -24.89
C VAL A 126 -13.69 -3.32 -24.22
N SER A 127 -13.44 -2.27 -24.99
CA SER A 127 -12.75 -1.09 -24.48
C SER A 127 -13.51 -0.47 -23.29
N PRO A 128 -12.81 0.08 -22.28
CA PRO A 128 -13.46 0.74 -21.14
C PRO A 128 -14.42 1.86 -21.54
N LYS A 129 -14.18 2.51 -22.68
CA LYS A 129 -15.03 3.60 -23.22
C LYS A 129 -16.36 3.07 -23.76
N ASP A 130 -16.36 1.87 -24.32
CA ASP A 130 -17.53 1.26 -24.96
C ASP A 130 -18.31 0.34 -24.02
N LEU A 131 -17.68 -0.09 -22.91
CA LEU A 131 -18.24 -1.06 -21.95
C LEU A 131 -19.63 -0.65 -21.45
N GLN A 132 -19.79 0.62 -21.06
CA GLN A 132 -21.06 1.13 -20.58
C GLN A 132 -22.16 1.08 -21.66
N TYR A 133 -21.82 1.51 -22.88
CA TYR A 133 -22.75 1.53 -24.01
C TYR A 133 -23.15 0.11 -24.43
N LYS A 134 -22.17 -0.80 -24.55
CA LYS A 134 -22.39 -2.20 -24.94
C LYS A 134 -23.30 -2.95 -23.96
N LEU A 135 -23.22 -2.61 -22.67
CA LEU A 135 -24.06 -3.22 -21.63
C LEU A 135 -25.43 -2.53 -21.48
N GLY A 136 -25.68 -1.42 -22.18
CA GLY A 136 -26.92 -0.66 -22.06
C GLY A 136 -27.17 -0.12 -20.65
N LEU A 137 -26.11 0.13 -19.88
CA LEU A 137 -26.22 0.56 -18.48
C LEU A 137 -26.14 2.09 -18.37
N ASN A 138 -26.94 2.66 -17.47
CA ASN A 138 -26.71 4.03 -17.03
C ASN A 138 -25.45 4.13 -16.16
N HIS A 139 -24.86 5.32 -16.06
CA HIS A 139 -23.61 5.57 -15.36
C HIS A 139 -23.62 5.04 -13.92
N ARG A 140 -24.70 5.29 -13.16
CA ARG A 140 -24.80 4.86 -11.75
C ARG A 140 -24.78 3.34 -11.62
N ARG A 141 -25.57 2.61 -12.41
CA ARG A 141 -25.60 1.15 -12.38
C ARG A 141 -24.29 0.56 -12.86
N PHE A 142 -23.69 1.16 -13.88
CA PHE A 142 -22.39 0.74 -14.40
C PHE A 142 -21.30 0.84 -13.32
N SER A 143 -21.15 1.98 -12.65
CA SER A 143 -20.21 2.14 -11.54
C SER A 143 -20.46 1.14 -10.41
N GLN A 144 -21.73 0.95 -10.01
CA GLN A 144 -22.10 -0.02 -8.98
C GLN A 144 -21.74 -1.46 -9.37
N TYR A 145 -21.97 -1.85 -10.62
CA TYR A 145 -21.66 -3.21 -11.09
C TYR A 145 -20.15 -3.41 -11.17
N LEU A 146 -19.40 -2.40 -11.61
CA LEU A 146 -17.95 -2.44 -11.68
C LEU A 146 -17.33 -2.57 -10.28
N GLU A 147 -17.77 -1.77 -9.31
CA GLU A 147 -17.32 -1.86 -7.91
C GLU A 147 -17.61 -3.24 -7.30
N ARG A 148 -18.82 -3.77 -7.54
CA ARG A 148 -19.23 -5.08 -7.01
C ARG A 148 -18.45 -6.22 -7.66
N LEU A 149 -18.25 -6.18 -8.97
CA LEU A 149 -17.45 -7.17 -9.69
C LEU A 149 -15.99 -7.14 -9.21
N ALA A 150 -15.39 -5.95 -9.10
CA ALA A 150 -14.04 -5.77 -8.60
C ALA A 150 -13.88 -6.36 -7.18
N SER A 151 -14.82 -6.06 -6.27
CA SER A 151 -14.80 -6.62 -4.91
C SER A 151 -14.94 -8.15 -4.89
N MET A 152 -15.74 -8.73 -5.78
CA MET A 152 -15.88 -10.19 -5.91
C MET A 152 -14.60 -10.84 -6.43
N LEU A 153 -13.98 -10.26 -7.46
CA LEU A 153 -12.74 -10.77 -8.03
C LEU A 153 -11.60 -10.67 -7.03
N ASP A 154 -11.47 -9.54 -6.33
CA ASP A 154 -10.47 -9.39 -5.26
C ASP A 154 -10.67 -10.43 -4.15
N THR A 155 -11.91 -10.58 -3.66
CA THR A 155 -12.21 -11.60 -2.63
C THR A 155 -11.87 -13.02 -3.11
N PHE A 156 -12.21 -13.34 -4.36
CA PHE A 156 -11.90 -14.65 -4.96
C PHE A 156 -10.38 -14.87 -5.04
N SER A 157 -9.64 -13.90 -5.59
CA SER A 157 -8.18 -13.96 -5.71
C SER A 157 -7.53 -14.22 -4.34
N ARG A 158 -7.92 -13.48 -3.30
CA ARG A 158 -7.41 -13.66 -1.93
C ARG A 158 -7.72 -15.03 -1.33
N LEU A 159 -8.91 -15.56 -1.56
CA LEU A 159 -9.25 -16.91 -1.12
C LEU A 159 -8.48 -17.98 -1.89
N TYR A 160 -8.10 -17.69 -3.14
CA TYR A 160 -7.36 -18.60 -3.99
C TYR A 160 -5.84 -18.55 -3.74
N GLU A 161 -5.30 -17.41 -3.31
CA GLU A 161 -3.87 -17.21 -2.98
C GLU A 161 -3.32 -18.27 -2.01
N ARG A 162 -4.13 -18.76 -1.07
CA ARG A 162 -3.74 -19.84 -0.13
C ARG A 162 -3.43 -21.19 -0.81
N HIS A 163 -3.85 -21.36 -2.06
CA HIS A 163 -3.64 -22.54 -2.88
C HIS A 163 -2.52 -22.34 -3.92
N LEU A 164 -1.96 -21.13 -3.99
CA LEU A 164 -0.87 -20.79 -4.89
C LEU A 164 0.46 -20.90 -4.15
N SER A 165 1.51 -21.20 -4.93
CA SER A 165 2.89 -21.15 -4.47
C SER A 165 3.63 -20.11 -5.30
N PHE A 166 4.24 -19.16 -4.62
CA PHE A 166 5.04 -18.11 -5.26
C PHE A 166 6.50 -18.38 -4.93
N SER A 167 7.26 -18.87 -5.92
CA SER A 167 8.67 -19.25 -5.74
C SER A 167 9.63 -18.11 -6.03
N ASN A 168 9.22 -17.11 -6.81
CA ASN A 168 10.10 -16.02 -7.24
C ASN A 168 9.37 -14.67 -7.19
N ILE A 169 9.39 -14.05 -6.01
CA ILE A 169 8.77 -12.73 -5.80
C ILE A 169 9.79 -11.66 -6.16
N GLN A 170 9.42 -10.78 -7.10
CA GLN A 170 10.17 -9.57 -7.41
C GLN A 170 9.42 -8.34 -6.94
N THR A 171 10.14 -7.45 -6.25
CA THR A 171 9.63 -6.15 -5.84
C THR A 171 10.26 -5.06 -6.69
N ARG A 172 9.43 -4.15 -7.23
CA ARG A 172 9.89 -2.96 -7.96
C ARG A 172 9.19 -1.71 -7.45
N SER A 173 9.94 -0.60 -7.43
CA SER A 173 9.38 0.73 -7.17
C SER A 173 9.21 1.52 -8.46
N PHE A 174 8.17 2.33 -8.53
CA PHE A 174 7.93 3.26 -9.64
C PHE A 174 7.10 4.46 -9.17
N VAL A 175 6.94 5.45 -10.05
CA VAL A 175 6.16 6.66 -9.76
C VAL A 175 4.85 6.60 -10.53
N GLN A 176 3.73 6.64 -9.81
CA GLN A 176 2.39 6.77 -10.37
C GLN A 176 1.98 8.24 -10.45
N VAL A 177 1.30 8.61 -11.54
CA VAL A 177 0.83 9.98 -11.78
C VAL A 177 -0.68 10.04 -11.57
N ALA A 178 -1.10 10.73 -10.51
CA ALA A 178 -2.51 10.91 -10.14
C ALA A 178 -3.00 12.32 -10.45
N ARG A 179 -4.26 12.46 -10.87
CA ARG A 179 -4.86 13.76 -11.21
C ARG A 179 -5.21 14.63 -9.99
N SER A 180 -5.17 14.06 -8.78
CA SER A 180 -5.63 14.62 -7.51
C SER A 180 -4.66 15.63 -6.84
N GLY A 181 -3.72 16.20 -7.60
CA GLY A 181 -2.81 17.23 -7.08
C GLY A 181 -3.50 18.52 -6.63
N PHE A 182 -2.79 19.36 -5.87
CA PHE A 182 -3.36 20.62 -5.34
C PHE A 182 -3.60 21.69 -6.40
N ARG A 183 -4.60 22.54 -6.10
CA ARG A 183 -4.74 23.90 -6.62
C ARG A 183 -4.34 24.83 -5.48
N HIS A 184 -3.32 25.66 -5.65
CA HIS A 184 -3.02 26.76 -4.73
C HIS A 184 -2.99 28.06 -5.52
N HIS A 185 -3.69 29.08 -5.00
CA HIS A 185 -3.73 30.48 -5.44
C HIS A 185 -3.24 30.75 -6.88
N GLY A 186 -4.10 30.50 -7.87
CA GLY A 186 -3.92 30.99 -9.24
C GLY A 186 -2.94 30.25 -10.15
N ARG A 187 -2.36 29.10 -9.76
CA ARG A 187 -1.48 28.29 -10.62
C ARG A 187 -2.17 27.05 -11.20
N GLU A 188 -1.67 26.63 -12.37
CA GLU A 188 -2.09 25.46 -13.15
C GLU A 188 -2.15 24.18 -12.32
N GLN A 189 -3.11 23.32 -12.64
CA GLN A 189 -3.25 21.99 -12.03
C GLN A 189 -2.00 21.16 -12.34
N ARG A 190 -1.33 20.66 -11.30
CA ARG A 190 -0.26 19.68 -11.43
C ARG A 190 -0.74 18.32 -10.97
N ALA A 191 -0.20 17.27 -11.58
CA ALA A 191 -0.44 15.91 -11.14
C ALA A 191 0.29 15.63 -9.82
N ALA A 192 -0.29 14.80 -8.96
CA ALA A 192 0.39 14.27 -7.81
C ALA A 192 1.24 13.07 -8.25
N HIS A 193 2.51 13.05 -7.88
CA HIS A 193 3.40 11.91 -8.11
C HIS A 193 3.44 11.08 -6.82
N ILE A 194 3.04 9.82 -6.94
CA ILE A 194 2.94 8.86 -5.84
C ILE A 194 4.03 7.82 -6.02
N TRP A 195 4.82 7.57 -5.00
CA TRP A 195 5.83 6.52 -5.03
C TRP A 195 5.20 5.20 -4.62
N THR A 196 5.32 4.19 -5.48
CA THR A 196 4.61 2.92 -5.36
C THR A 196 5.60 1.76 -5.41
N LEU A 197 5.34 0.74 -4.59
CA LEU A 197 6.00 -0.56 -4.62
C LEU A 197 5.01 -1.62 -5.09
N CYS A 198 5.46 -2.47 -6.01
CA CYS A 198 4.74 -3.65 -6.46
C CYS A 198 5.60 -4.88 -6.20
N SER A 199 5.06 -5.84 -5.46
CA SER A 199 5.59 -7.19 -5.36
C SER A 199 4.74 -8.12 -6.20
N ALA A 200 5.36 -8.81 -7.14
CA ALA A 200 4.71 -9.73 -8.05
C ALA A 200 5.53 -11.02 -8.19
N ASP A 201 4.84 -12.11 -8.49
CA ASP A 201 5.49 -13.34 -8.90
C ASP A 201 6.08 -13.17 -10.31
N ALA A 202 7.39 -13.33 -10.43
CA ALA A 202 8.13 -13.10 -11.66
C ALA A 202 7.82 -14.13 -12.76
N GLN A 203 7.29 -15.30 -12.39
CA GLN A 203 6.97 -16.35 -13.36
C GLN A 203 5.60 -16.14 -14.01
N THR A 204 4.59 -15.79 -13.21
CA THR A 204 3.20 -15.65 -13.67
C THR A 204 2.79 -14.21 -13.94
N GLY A 205 3.53 -13.24 -13.41
CA GLY A 205 3.15 -11.83 -13.40
C GLY A 205 2.05 -11.50 -12.37
N TYR A 206 1.66 -12.45 -11.51
CA TYR A 206 0.64 -12.24 -10.50
C TYR A 206 1.09 -11.19 -9.48
N VAL A 207 0.32 -10.10 -9.35
CA VAL A 207 0.61 -9.02 -8.39
C VAL A 207 0.10 -9.43 -7.01
N LEU A 208 1.03 -9.60 -6.06
CA LEU A 208 0.73 -10.00 -4.68
C LEU A 208 0.31 -8.79 -3.84
N LEU A 209 1.09 -7.72 -3.95
CA LEU A 209 0.97 -6.54 -3.11
C LEU A 209 1.37 -5.29 -3.89
N LEU A 210 0.49 -4.29 -3.86
CA LEU A 210 0.76 -2.94 -4.32
C LEU A 210 0.61 -2.02 -3.10
N SER A 211 1.62 -1.21 -2.81
CA SER A 211 1.56 -0.22 -1.74
C SER A 211 2.18 1.08 -2.20
N ASP A 212 1.82 2.18 -1.54
CA ASP A 212 2.33 3.49 -1.90
C ASP A 212 2.57 4.36 -0.66
N ASN A 213 3.16 5.53 -0.88
CA ASN A 213 3.40 6.52 0.16
C ASN A 213 2.24 7.49 0.39
N ALA A 214 1.05 7.23 -0.18
CA ALA A 214 -0.12 8.05 0.00
C ALA A 214 -0.92 7.58 1.23
N TRP A 215 -0.73 8.30 2.34
CA TRP A 215 -1.55 8.09 3.53
C TRP A 215 -2.88 8.84 3.38
N LEU A 216 -3.99 8.11 3.39
CA LEU A 216 -5.32 8.70 3.50
C LEU A 216 -5.49 9.23 4.93
N VAL A 217 -5.75 10.52 5.04
CA VAL A 217 -6.01 11.14 6.34
C VAL A 217 -7.32 10.56 6.88
N GLN A 218 -7.20 9.61 7.81
CA GLN A 218 -8.35 9.01 8.47
C GLN A 218 -8.85 9.98 9.56
N THR A 219 -10.16 10.01 9.81
CA THR A 219 -10.73 10.77 10.92
C THR A 219 -10.18 10.23 12.26
N GLU A 220 -10.15 11.07 13.30
CA GLU A 220 -9.57 10.80 14.63
C GLU A 220 -10.10 9.52 15.32
N MET A 221 -11.13 8.88 14.78
CA MET A 221 -11.71 7.62 15.28
C MET A 221 -10.97 6.35 14.82
N SER A 222 -9.94 6.45 13.97
CA SER A 222 -9.12 5.29 13.62
C SER A 222 -8.04 5.05 14.68
N GLU A 223 -7.87 3.80 15.10
CA GLU A 223 -6.88 3.41 16.13
C GLU A 223 -5.42 3.63 15.68
N HIS A 224 -5.17 3.86 14.39
CA HIS A 224 -3.83 3.89 13.79
C HIS A 224 -3.60 5.13 12.92
N VAL A 225 -3.83 6.30 13.52
CA VAL A 225 -3.62 7.62 12.89
C VAL A 225 -2.22 8.13 13.19
N ILE A 226 -1.57 8.76 12.20
CA ILE A 226 -0.32 9.50 12.45
C ILE A 226 -0.67 10.68 13.38
N PRO A 227 -0.05 10.83 14.56
CA PRO A 227 -0.29 11.99 15.42
C PRO A 227 0.01 13.30 14.70
N GLN A 228 -0.85 14.32 14.86
CA GLN A 228 -0.69 15.63 14.21
C GLN A 228 0.72 16.24 14.36
N PRO A 229 1.41 16.14 15.53
CA PRO A 229 2.77 16.65 15.68
C PRO A 229 3.80 15.98 14.76
N LEU A 230 3.53 14.75 14.30
CA LEU A 230 4.42 13.98 13.44
C LEU A 230 4.13 14.17 11.96
N TRP A 231 3.02 14.82 11.57
CA TRP A 231 2.62 14.96 10.17
C TRP A 231 3.70 15.61 9.30
N GLU A 232 4.27 16.72 9.76
CA GLU A 232 5.29 17.42 8.98
C GLU A 232 6.60 16.63 8.89
N GLN A 233 6.97 15.90 9.94
CA GLN A 233 8.15 15.02 9.91
C GLN A 233 7.93 13.79 9.02
N SER A 234 6.67 13.41 8.83
CA SER A 234 6.26 12.26 8.02
C SER A 234 6.19 12.60 6.53
N ARG A 235 5.92 13.87 6.21
CA ARG A 235 5.65 14.37 4.86
C ARG A 235 6.90 14.26 3.97
N TYR A 236 6.69 13.96 2.70
CA TYR A 236 7.70 14.19 1.67
C TYR A 236 7.89 15.70 1.42
N GLN A 237 9.11 16.21 1.55
CA GLN A 237 9.41 17.64 1.49
C GLN A 237 10.46 18.03 0.43
N LEU A 238 11.03 17.06 -0.29
CA LEU A 238 12.10 17.33 -1.26
C LEU A 238 11.55 18.11 -2.46
N THR A 239 12.33 19.08 -2.92
CA THR A 239 11.87 20.06 -3.93
C THR A 239 12.32 19.71 -5.34
N GLN A 240 13.44 19.01 -5.49
CA GLN A 240 14.02 18.64 -6.78
C GLN A 240 14.10 17.12 -6.88
N GLN A 241 13.66 16.59 -8.01
CA GLN A 241 13.82 15.18 -8.34
C GLN A 241 15.30 14.81 -8.51
N GLU A 242 15.68 13.65 -7.98
CA GLU A 242 16.98 13.03 -8.24
C GLU A 242 17.11 12.62 -9.70
N GLU A 243 18.18 13.05 -10.36
CA GLU A 243 18.48 12.60 -11.72
C GLU A 243 18.78 11.09 -11.72
N MET A 244 18.17 10.38 -12.66
CA MET A 244 18.49 8.98 -12.87
C MET A 244 19.76 8.90 -13.73
N PRO A 245 20.83 8.25 -13.25
CA PRO A 245 22.04 8.06 -14.05
C PRO A 245 21.70 7.31 -15.33
N ASN A 246 21.85 7.98 -16.47
CA ASN A 246 21.62 7.42 -17.79
C ASN A 246 22.94 7.39 -18.54
N GLU A 247 23.82 6.49 -18.12
CA GLU A 247 25.15 6.31 -18.68
C GLU A 247 25.29 4.91 -19.26
N SER A 248 25.87 4.81 -20.45
CA SER A 248 26.10 3.54 -21.14
C SER A 248 27.27 2.76 -20.54
N ASP A 249 28.28 3.45 -20.03
CA ASP A 249 29.42 2.85 -19.35
C ASP A 249 29.04 2.42 -17.93
N VAL A 250 29.24 1.14 -17.62
CA VAL A 250 28.84 0.54 -16.34
C VAL A 250 29.58 1.15 -15.15
N PHE A 251 30.86 1.49 -15.29
CA PHE A 251 31.63 2.10 -14.21
C PHE A 251 31.19 3.54 -13.97
N LEU A 252 30.96 4.30 -15.03
CA LEU A 252 30.46 5.66 -14.92
C LEU A 252 29.03 5.70 -14.36
N GLN A 253 28.19 4.74 -14.75
CA GLN A 253 26.84 4.59 -14.21
C GLN A 253 26.87 4.25 -12.71
N ALA A 254 27.76 3.36 -12.29
CA ALA A 254 27.97 3.03 -10.89
C ALA A 254 28.45 4.25 -10.11
N GLN A 255 29.47 4.97 -10.61
CA GLN A 255 29.99 6.18 -9.99
C GLN A 255 28.88 7.22 -9.78
N ARG A 256 28.12 7.57 -10.83
CA ARG A 256 27.03 8.54 -10.72
C ARG A 256 25.91 8.10 -9.77
N THR A 257 25.68 6.80 -9.67
CA THR A 257 24.73 6.25 -8.69
C THR A 257 25.24 6.47 -7.26
N TYR A 258 26.52 6.24 -7.00
CA TYR A 258 27.13 6.52 -5.70
C TYR A 258 27.12 8.02 -5.39
N ASP A 259 27.53 8.87 -6.33
CA ASP A 259 27.55 10.33 -6.14
C ASP A 259 26.16 10.85 -5.78
N LYS A 260 25.12 10.37 -6.47
CA LYS A 260 23.72 10.69 -6.18
C LYS A 260 23.26 10.24 -4.79
N ILE A 261 23.64 9.03 -4.37
CA ILE A 261 23.26 8.51 -3.05
C ILE A 261 23.98 9.29 -1.94
N LEU A 262 25.25 9.61 -2.15
CA LEU A 262 26.10 10.34 -1.20
C LEU A 262 25.78 11.83 -1.15
N SER A 263 25.20 12.41 -2.20
CA SER A 263 24.75 13.82 -2.20
C SER A 263 23.48 14.05 -1.37
N ARG A 264 22.80 12.99 -0.90
CA ARG A 264 21.62 13.12 -0.04
C ARG A 264 22.02 13.66 1.32
N SER A 265 21.23 14.60 1.84
CA SER A 265 21.30 15.05 3.23
C SER A 265 21.07 13.92 4.22
N GLN A 266 20.24 12.93 3.86
CA GLN A 266 19.97 11.72 4.64
C GLN A 266 19.62 10.57 3.68
N PHE A 267 20.14 9.36 3.92
CA PHE A 267 20.02 8.26 2.95
C PHE A 267 18.58 7.85 2.59
N ASP A 268 17.63 8.06 3.50
CA ASP A 268 16.22 7.71 3.36
C ASP A 268 15.35 8.84 2.77
N GLN A 269 15.96 10.00 2.44
CA GLN A 269 15.32 11.10 1.73
C GLN A 269 15.46 10.89 0.22
N LEU A 270 14.64 9.97 -0.32
CA LEU A 270 14.65 9.61 -1.73
C LEU A 270 13.82 10.61 -2.56
N ALA A 271 14.47 11.44 -3.38
CA ALA A 271 13.78 12.49 -4.16
C ALA A 271 13.18 11.97 -5.47
N TYR A 272 12.01 11.33 -5.39
CA TYR A 272 11.38 10.69 -6.56
C TYR A 272 10.59 11.64 -7.46
N CYS A 273 10.29 12.86 -7.00
CA CYS A 273 9.56 13.87 -7.78
C CYS A 273 9.86 15.29 -7.29
N ASP A 274 9.56 16.29 -8.12
CA ASP A 274 9.65 17.68 -7.70
C ASP A 274 8.59 18.01 -6.64
N GLY A 275 8.91 18.96 -5.76
CA GLY A 275 8.02 19.37 -4.66
C GLY A 275 6.67 19.94 -5.13
N SER A 276 6.57 20.32 -6.41
CA SER A 276 5.31 20.74 -7.04
C SER A 276 4.34 19.58 -7.29
N HIS A 277 4.86 18.37 -7.46
CA HIS A 277 4.11 17.13 -7.66
C HIS A 277 3.92 16.34 -6.36
N ALA A 278 4.60 16.72 -5.28
CA ALA A 278 4.49 16.09 -3.97
C ALA A 278 3.33 16.62 -3.11
N LYS A 279 2.26 17.10 -3.72
CA LYS A 279 1.11 17.64 -3.01
C LYS A 279 -0.18 17.02 -3.56
N SER A 280 -1.02 16.47 -2.69
CA SER A 280 -2.36 15.95 -3.03
C SER A 280 -3.45 16.45 -2.08
N LYS A 281 -4.64 16.76 -2.63
CA LYS A 281 -5.80 17.22 -1.84
C LYS A 281 -6.41 16.13 -0.96
N GLU A 282 -6.24 14.88 -1.37
CA GLU A 282 -6.96 13.73 -0.79
C GLU A 282 -6.09 12.95 0.20
N VAL A 283 -4.77 13.03 0.05
CA VAL A 283 -3.82 12.19 0.78
C VAL A 283 -2.60 13.00 1.20
N LEU A 284 -2.01 12.63 2.33
CA LEU A 284 -0.70 13.07 2.75
C LEU A 284 0.35 12.18 2.08
N LEU A 285 1.18 12.76 1.21
CA LEU A 285 2.33 12.04 0.66
C LEU A 285 3.44 12.00 1.71
N THR A 286 3.70 10.80 2.22
CA THR A 286 4.71 10.53 3.23
C THR A 286 6.06 10.21 2.58
N ARG A 287 7.14 10.14 3.37
CA ARG A 287 8.46 9.76 2.86
C ARG A 287 8.43 8.31 2.33
N PRO A 288 8.99 8.02 1.13
CA PRO A 288 8.98 6.68 0.52
C PRO A 288 9.45 5.54 1.43
N VAL A 289 10.44 5.81 2.29
CA VAL A 289 10.98 4.83 3.23
C VAL A 289 9.92 4.24 4.16
N PHE A 290 8.89 5.02 4.53
CA PHE A 290 7.82 4.53 5.39
C PHE A 290 6.94 3.52 4.67
N ALA A 291 6.59 3.80 3.41
CA ALA A 291 5.87 2.86 2.55
C ALA A 291 6.69 1.59 2.28
N ALA A 292 8.02 1.71 2.14
CA ALA A 292 8.89 0.55 1.97
C ALA A 292 8.88 -0.38 3.19
N HIS A 293 8.96 0.19 4.40
CA HIS A 293 8.82 -0.60 5.62
C HIS A 293 7.41 -1.18 5.79
N ALA A 294 6.36 -0.41 5.47
CA ALA A 294 4.98 -0.89 5.49
C ALA A 294 4.71 -2.02 4.47
N HIS A 295 5.38 -2.03 3.32
CA HIS A 295 5.26 -3.08 2.32
C HIS A 295 5.89 -4.41 2.79
N MET A 296 7.01 -4.33 3.50
CA MET A 296 7.81 -5.49 3.92
C MET A 296 7.51 -5.93 5.37
N GLN A 297 6.29 -5.64 5.85
CA GLN A 297 5.86 -6.07 7.18
C GLN A 297 5.88 -7.60 7.30
N LYS A 298 6.28 -8.06 8.49
CA LYS A 298 6.15 -9.45 8.91
C LYS A 298 5.00 -9.57 9.90
#